data_AF-X0V0X5-F1
#
_entry.id   AF-X0V0X5-F1
#
_cell.length_a   1.000
_cell.length_b   1.000
_cell.length_c   1.000
_cell.angle_alpha   90.00
_cell.angle_beta   90.00
_cell.angle_gamma   90.00
#
_symmetry.space_group_name_H-M   'P 1'
#
loop_
_entity.id
_entity.type
_entity.pdbx_description
1 polymer ?
#
loop_
_entity_poly.entity_id
_entity_poly.type
_entity_poly.pdbx_seq_one_letter_code
_entity_poly.pdbx_strand_id
1 'polypeptide(L)'
;GQETTWSSVIMRSLEEAVGLLRERLGDDMSQWQWGRLHQMSFPHPLGRVKPLERVFSRGPYPAGGDQNTILQGAFNPAHPFVANITAVSYRQIVDLADLNRSVAVTPGGQSGQPGNRHYSDLLQRWLRGDYHPLLFDRQAIEAHAEGTLVLMPGSPA
;
A
#
# COMPACT_ATOMS: atom_id res chain seq x y z
N GLY A 1 19.63 -40.02 -18.57
CA GLY A 1 19.08 -38.69 -18.27
C GLY A 1 19.59 -38.29 -16.92
N GLN A 2 20.11 -37.08 -16.76
CA GLN A 2 20.60 -36.61 -15.45
C GLN A 2 19.46 -36.62 -14.44
N GLU A 3 19.71 -37.20 -13.27
CA GLU A 3 18.76 -37.28 -12.17
C GLU A 3 18.61 -35.89 -11.53
N THR A 4 17.38 -35.37 -11.50
CA THR A 4 17.10 -34.06 -10.92
C THR A 4 17.23 -34.14 -9.40
N THR A 5 18.26 -33.51 -8.84
CA THR A 5 18.44 -33.35 -7.40
C THR A 5 18.05 -31.95 -6.96
N TRP A 6 17.80 -31.74 -5.67
CA TRP A 6 17.60 -30.40 -5.11
C TRP A 6 18.76 -29.47 -5.44
N SER A 7 19.99 -29.96 -5.33
CA SER A 7 21.19 -29.17 -5.64
C SER A 7 21.22 -28.71 -7.10
N SER A 8 20.90 -29.58 -8.06
CA SER A 8 20.87 -29.18 -9.47
C SER A 8 19.76 -28.16 -9.78
N VAL A 9 18.61 -28.26 -9.10
CA VAL A 9 17.52 -27.30 -9.27
C VAL A 9 17.89 -25.94 -8.68
N ILE A 10 18.43 -25.91 -7.45
CA ILE A 10 18.82 -24.67 -6.78
C ILE A 10 19.88 -23.91 -7.59
N MET A 11 20.90 -24.61 -8.11
CA MET A 11 21.95 -23.97 -8.91
C MET A 11 21.40 -23.34 -10.18
N ARG A 12 20.53 -24.07 -10.91
CA ARG A 12 19.88 -23.53 -12.12
C ARG A 12 18.97 -22.34 -11.78
N SER A 13 18.16 -22.45 -10.73
CA SER A 13 17.28 -21.36 -10.31
C SER A 13 18.04 -20.11 -9.87
N LEU A 14 19.20 -20.28 -9.22
CA LEU A 14 20.05 -19.15 -8.84
C LEU A 14 20.61 -18.43 -10.08
N GLU A 15 21.10 -19.18 -11.07
CA GLU A 15 21.60 -18.62 -12.33
C GLU A 15 20.51 -17.85 -13.09
N GLU A 16 19.33 -18.45 -13.24
CA GLU A 16 18.15 -17.83 -13.86
C GLU A 16 17.72 -16.57 -13.10
N ALA A 17 17.67 -16.62 -11.77
CA ALA A 17 17.29 -15.49 -10.93
C ALA A 17 18.29 -14.33 -11.05
N VAL A 18 19.59 -14.60 -11.00
CA VAL A 18 20.62 -13.56 -11.17
C VAL A 18 20.55 -12.95 -12.57
N GLY A 19 20.34 -13.76 -13.61
CA GLY A 19 20.14 -13.27 -14.97
C GLY A 19 18.95 -12.30 -15.08
N LEU A 20 17.80 -12.70 -14.53
CA LEU A 20 16.60 -11.85 -14.47
C LEU A 20 16.85 -10.55 -13.70
N LEU A 21 17.51 -10.63 -12.54
CA LEU A 21 17.79 -9.45 -11.72
C LEU A 21 18.76 -8.48 -12.42
N ARG A 22 19.77 -8.98 -13.13
CA ARG A 22 20.65 -8.13 -13.97
C ARG A 22 19.86 -7.44 -15.08
N GLU A 23 19.01 -8.17 -15.80
CA GLU A 23 18.15 -7.62 -16.85
C GLU A 23 17.26 -6.48 -16.32
N ARG A 24 16.68 -6.67 -15.13
CA ARG A 24 15.69 -5.74 -14.57
C ARG A 24 16.30 -4.59 -13.76
N LEU A 25 17.42 -4.82 -13.09
CA LEU A 25 17.99 -3.88 -12.11
C LEU A 25 19.37 -3.34 -12.49
N GLY A 26 20.04 -3.94 -13.48
CA GLY A 26 21.40 -3.64 -13.93
C GLY A 26 22.45 -4.59 -13.35
N ASP A 27 23.68 -4.51 -13.87
CA ASP A 27 24.76 -5.44 -13.52
C ASP A 27 25.34 -5.25 -12.10
N ASP A 28 25.26 -4.02 -11.57
CA ASP A 28 25.74 -3.71 -10.22
C ASP A 28 24.73 -4.19 -9.16
N MET A 29 25.02 -5.35 -8.59
CA MET A 29 24.22 -5.99 -7.54
C MET A 29 24.08 -5.13 -6.27
N SER A 30 24.99 -4.19 -6.01
CA SER A 30 24.89 -3.29 -4.86
C SER A 30 23.74 -2.28 -4.98
N GLN A 31 23.25 -2.04 -6.20
CA GLN A 31 22.14 -1.14 -6.50
C GLN A 31 20.78 -1.85 -6.57
N TRP A 32 20.76 -3.15 -6.32
CA TRP A 32 19.53 -3.93 -6.35
C TRP A 32 18.68 -3.60 -5.13
N GLN A 33 17.44 -3.20 -5.38
CA GLN A 33 16.48 -2.87 -4.33
C GLN A 33 15.17 -3.58 -4.64
N TRP A 34 14.62 -4.25 -3.63
CA TRP A 34 13.37 -5.00 -3.77
C TRP A 34 12.25 -4.12 -4.34
N GLY A 35 12.06 -2.92 -3.80
CA GLY A 35 11.03 -1.98 -4.24
C GLY A 35 11.15 -1.46 -5.69
N ARG A 36 12.28 -1.70 -6.38
CA ARG A 36 12.39 -1.43 -7.83
C ARG A 36 11.64 -2.46 -8.66
N LEU A 37 11.56 -3.71 -8.18
CA LEU A 37 10.75 -4.78 -8.77
C LEU A 37 9.37 -4.82 -8.13
N HIS A 38 9.36 -4.84 -6.80
CA HIS A 38 8.19 -5.02 -6.00
C HIS A 38 7.43 -3.73 -5.85
N GLN A 39 6.40 -3.58 -6.67
CA GLN A 39 5.66 -2.34 -6.77
C GLN A 39 4.20 -2.56 -6.43
N MET A 40 3.63 -1.57 -5.77
CA MET A 40 2.23 -1.54 -5.38
C MET A 40 1.52 -0.43 -6.12
N SER A 41 0.39 -0.79 -6.71
CA SER A 41 -0.50 0.13 -7.41
C SER A 41 -1.89 0.03 -6.81
N PHE A 42 -2.60 1.14 -6.80
CA PHE A 42 -3.99 1.24 -6.38
C PHE A 42 -4.82 1.57 -7.62
N PRO A 43 -5.16 0.57 -8.44
CA PRO A 43 -5.89 0.80 -9.68
C PRO A 43 -7.36 1.10 -9.39
N HIS A 44 -7.89 2.12 -10.06
CA HIS A 44 -9.33 2.40 -10.02
C HIS A 44 -10.03 1.74 -11.22
N PRO A 45 -11.27 1.23 -11.08
CA PRO A 45 -12.02 0.64 -12.20
C PRO A 45 -12.11 1.53 -13.45
N LEU A 46 -12.38 2.82 -13.24
CA LEU A 46 -12.39 3.82 -14.32
C LEU A 46 -10.99 4.17 -14.85
N GLY A 47 -9.94 3.88 -14.08
CA GLY A 47 -8.55 4.07 -14.48
C GLY A 47 -8.06 3.07 -15.53
N ARG A 48 -8.86 2.06 -15.89
CA ARG A 48 -8.56 1.14 -17.00
C ARG A 48 -8.47 1.85 -18.36
N VAL A 49 -9.11 3.02 -18.48
CA VAL A 49 -8.99 3.91 -19.64
C VAL A 49 -7.75 4.79 -19.42
N LYS A 50 -6.68 4.59 -20.21
CA LYS A 50 -5.35 5.17 -19.97
C LYS A 50 -5.32 6.66 -19.56
N PRO A 51 -6.07 7.58 -20.20
CA PRO A 51 -6.12 8.98 -19.73
C PRO A 51 -6.66 9.16 -18.30
N LEU A 52 -7.61 8.32 -17.89
CA LEU A 52 -8.25 8.37 -16.58
C LEU A 52 -7.38 7.73 -15.48
N GLU A 53 -6.44 6.86 -15.84
CA GLU A 53 -5.52 6.23 -14.87
C GLU A 53 -4.83 7.26 -13.97
N ARG A 54 -4.34 8.36 -14.55
CA ARG A 54 -3.64 9.42 -13.81
C ARG A 54 -4.53 10.17 -12.82
N VAL A 55 -5.83 10.21 -13.09
CA VAL A 55 -6.81 10.91 -12.24
C VAL A 55 -7.21 10.00 -11.09
N PHE A 56 -7.55 8.75 -11.39
CA PHE A 56 -8.21 7.85 -10.45
C PHE A 56 -7.26 6.86 -9.77
N SER A 57 -6.28 6.30 -10.49
CA SER A 57 -5.36 5.32 -9.92
C SER A 57 -4.21 6.00 -9.19
N ARG A 58 -3.55 5.27 -8.27
CA ARG A 58 -2.31 5.72 -7.63
C ARG A 58 -1.21 4.68 -7.81
N GLY A 59 0.02 5.16 -7.87
CA GLY A 59 1.21 4.33 -8.08
C GLY A 59 1.62 4.20 -9.54
N PRO A 60 2.56 3.29 -9.83
CA PRO A 60 3.18 2.36 -8.88
C PRO A 60 4.08 3.05 -7.84
N TYR A 61 4.17 2.46 -6.65
CA TYR A 61 5.11 2.85 -5.59
C TYR A 61 5.99 1.65 -5.19
N PRO A 62 7.26 1.88 -4.80
CA PRO A 62 8.09 0.84 -4.20
C PRO A 62 7.40 0.23 -2.98
N ALA A 63 7.39 -1.09 -2.89
CA ALA A 63 6.79 -1.84 -1.79
C ALA A 63 7.84 -2.76 -1.14
N GLY A 64 7.76 -2.87 0.19
CA GLY A 64 8.46 -3.87 0.96
C GLY A 64 7.58 -5.09 1.22
N GLY A 65 8.16 -6.08 1.90
CA GLY A 65 7.45 -7.29 2.30
C GLY A 65 7.13 -8.26 1.17
N ASP A 66 6.45 -9.35 1.54
CA ASP A 66 5.91 -10.39 0.69
C ASP A 66 4.76 -11.13 1.42
N GLN A 67 4.26 -12.21 0.80
CA GLN A 67 3.16 -13.04 1.29
C GLN A 67 3.37 -13.66 2.69
N ASN A 68 4.61 -13.78 3.15
CA ASN A 68 5.02 -14.42 4.41
C ASN A 68 5.51 -13.41 5.46
N THR A 69 5.55 -12.12 5.16
CA THR A 69 6.00 -11.09 6.10
C THR A 69 4.84 -10.37 6.79
N ILE A 70 5.10 -9.75 7.95
CA ILE A 70 4.13 -8.90 8.66
C ILE A 70 3.64 -7.73 7.78
N LEU A 71 4.56 -7.11 7.04
CA LEU A 71 4.22 -6.09 6.04
C LEU A 71 3.69 -6.79 4.78
N GLN A 72 2.42 -7.19 4.82
CA GLN A 72 1.84 -7.96 3.73
C GLN A 72 1.85 -7.19 2.38
N GLY A 73 2.53 -7.78 1.39
CA GLY A 73 2.67 -7.33 0.00
C GLY A 73 2.67 -8.53 -0.97
N ALA A 74 1.62 -9.35 -0.96
CA ALA A 74 1.59 -10.58 -1.73
C ALA A 74 1.50 -10.31 -3.24
N PHE A 75 2.18 -11.15 -4.01
CA PHE A 75 2.18 -11.11 -5.48
C PHE A 75 1.94 -12.52 -6.04
N ASN A 76 1.45 -12.60 -7.28
CA ASN A 76 1.26 -13.86 -7.97
C ASN A 76 2.61 -14.41 -8.47
N PRO A 77 3.03 -15.63 -8.11
CA PRO A 77 4.28 -16.19 -8.63
C PRO A 77 4.33 -16.28 -10.17
N ALA A 78 3.18 -16.40 -10.85
CA ALA A 78 3.09 -16.40 -12.31
C ALA A 78 3.20 -14.99 -12.93
N HIS A 79 2.94 -13.94 -12.15
CA HIS A 79 3.13 -12.53 -12.55
C HIS A 79 3.90 -11.82 -11.43
N PRO A 80 5.19 -12.14 -11.27
CA PRO A 80 5.93 -11.86 -10.05
C PRO A 80 6.13 -10.36 -9.82
N PHE A 81 6.44 -10.02 -8.58
CA PHE A 81 6.81 -8.68 -8.12
C PHE A 81 5.67 -7.66 -8.03
N VAL A 82 4.53 -7.80 -8.70
CA VAL A 82 3.43 -6.83 -8.51
C VAL A 82 2.64 -7.16 -7.24
N ALA A 83 2.67 -6.29 -6.23
CA ALA A 83 1.94 -6.43 -4.97
C ALA A 83 0.42 -6.20 -5.18
N ASN A 84 -0.28 -7.18 -5.74
CA ASN A 84 -1.66 -7.02 -6.21
C ASN A 84 -2.64 -8.09 -5.72
N ILE A 85 -2.20 -9.07 -4.93
CA ILE A 85 -3.10 -10.09 -4.39
C ILE A 85 -3.72 -9.62 -3.08
N THR A 86 -2.87 -9.29 -2.10
CA THR A 86 -3.28 -8.80 -0.78
C THR A 86 -2.29 -7.76 -0.27
N ALA A 87 -2.82 -6.73 0.37
CA ALA A 87 -2.06 -5.69 1.04
C ALA A 87 -2.83 -5.19 2.27
N VAL A 88 -2.14 -4.47 3.16
CA VAL A 88 -2.72 -3.97 4.42
C VAL A 88 -3.71 -2.84 4.14
N SER A 89 -5.00 -3.07 4.40
CA SER A 89 -6.05 -2.05 4.20
C SER A 89 -6.15 -1.03 5.33
N TYR A 90 -5.63 -1.33 6.52
CA TYR A 90 -5.73 -0.46 7.70
C TYR A 90 -4.68 -0.86 8.72
N ARG A 91 -4.08 0.13 9.39
CA ARG A 91 -3.21 -0.06 10.56
C ARG A 91 -3.70 0.82 11.69
N GLN A 92 -3.67 0.29 12.91
CA GLN A 92 -4.07 1.01 14.12
C GLN A 92 -3.20 0.60 15.29
N ILE A 93 -2.93 1.56 16.17
CA ILE A 93 -2.35 1.34 17.50
C ILE A 93 -3.28 2.04 18.48
N VAL A 94 -3.75 1.31 19.50
CA VAL A 94 -4.64 1.84 20.54
C VAL A 94 -3.88 1.90 21.86
N ASP A 95 -3.76 3.09 22.43
CA ASP A 95 -3.22 3.28 23.78
C ASP A 95 -4.39 3.27 24.78
N LEU A 96 -4.52 2.18 25.55
CA LEU A 96 -5.61 2.01 26.51
C LEU A 96 -5.46 2.87 27.77
N ALA A 97 -4.28 3.45 28.02
CA ALA A 97 -4.09 4.40 29.11
C ALA A 97 -4.53 5.82 28.72
N ASP A 98 -4.48 6.16 27.43
CA ASP A 98 -4.94 7.44 26.88
C ASP A 98 -5.34 7.26 25.41
N LEU A 99 -6.65 7.19 25.17
CA LEU A 99 -7.18 6.91 23.84
C LEU A 99 -6.84 8.00 22.81
N ASN A 100 -6.59 9.26 23.22
CA ASN A 100 -6.18 10.31 22.28
C ASN A 100 -4.76 10.13 21.75
N ARG A 101 -3.94 9.28 22.38
CA ARG A 101 -2.62 8.89 21.89
C ARG A 101 -2.68 7.73 20.88
N SER A 102 -3.87 7.20 20.60
CA SER A 102 -4.09 6.21 19.55
C SER A 102 -3.81 6.79 18.17
N VAL A 103 -3.35 5.95 17.26
CA VAL A 103 -3.01 6.35 15.90
C VAL A 103 -3.52 5.34 14.88
N ALA A 104 -3.82 5.81 13.67
CA ALA A 104 -4.32 4.98 12.60
C ALA A 104 -3.83 5.44 11.23
N VAL A 105 -3.95 4.58 10.22
CA VAL A 105 -3.75 4.94 8.81
C VAL A 105 -4.44 3.96 7.87
N THR A 106 -5.02 4.47 6.80
CA THR A 106 -5.52 3.70 5.64
C THR A 106 -4.66 4.02 4.41
N PRO A 107 -4.56 3.10 3.43
CA PRO A 107 -4.03 3.44 2.13
C PRO A 107 -5.01 4.39 1.41
N GLY A 108 -4.48 5.41 0.74
CA GLY A 108 -5.32 6.44 0.09
C GLY A 108 -5.64 7.59 1.03
N GLY A 109 -6.92 7.79 1.33
CA GLY A 109 -7.41 8.86 2.20
C GLY A 109 -8.88 8.62 2.56
N GLN A 110 -9.49 9.54 3.31
CA GLN A 110 -10.85 9.37 3.81
C GLN A 110 -11.96 9.62 2.77
N SER A 111 -11.62 10.14 1.58
CA SER A 111 -12.59 10.42 0.51
C SER A 111 -12.46 9.44 -0.66
N GLY A 112 -13.60 8.96 -1.16
CA GLY A 112 -13.67 8.22 -2.42
C GLY A 112 -13.84 9.10 -3.66
N GLN A 113 -13.90 10.43 -3.51
CA GLN A 113 -14.17 11.36 -4.62
C GLN A 113 -12.85 11.89 -5.23
N PRO A 114 -12.56 11.60 -6.51
CA PRO A 114 -11.40 12.18 -7.18
C PRO A 114 -11.45 13.72 -7.15
N GLY A 115 -10.31 14.35 -6.88
CA GLY A 115 -10.21 15.80 -6.74
C GLY A 115 -10.48 16.33 -5.33
N ASN A 116 -11.05 15.51 -4.43
CA ASN A 116 -11.09 15.85 -3.01
C ASN A 116 -9.67 15.77 -2.41
N ARG A 117 -9.32 16.72 -1.54
CA ARG A 117 -8.00 16.75 -0.88
C ARG A 117 -7.70 15.47 -0.08
N HIS A 118 -8.73 14.82 0.45
CA HIS A 118 -8.62 13.57 1.23
C HIS A 118 -8.76 12.31 0.37
N TYR A 119 -8.60 12.38 -0.96
CA TYR A 119 -8.67 11.20 -1.82
C TYR A 119 -7.46 10.27 -1.64
N SER A 120 -6.28 10.84 -1.44
CA SER A 120 -5.03 10.10 -1.34
C SER A 120 -3.98 10.76 -0.44
N ASP A 121 -4.40 11.58 0.52
CA ASP A 121 -3.52 12.36 1.42
C ASP A 121 -2.80 11.51 2.47
N LEU A 122 -3.39 10.39 2.90
CA LEU A 122 -2.79 9.44 3.83
C LEU A 122 -1.83 8.46 3.15
N LEU A 123 -1.88 8.32 1.83
CA LEU A 123 -1.14 7.31 1.08
C LEU A 123 0.37 7.35 1.34
N GLN A 124 0.97 8.53 1.36
CA GLN A 124 2.40 8.68 1.61
C GLN A 124 2.78 8.32 3.06
N ARG A 125 1.92 8.59 4.03
CA ARG A 125 2.10 8.14 5.42
C ARG A 125 2.04 6.62 5.48
N TRP A 126 1.01 6.04 4.86
CA TRP A 126 0.81 4.60 4.81
C TRP A 126 2.00 3.86 4.19
N LEU A 127 2.58 4.40 3.09
CA LEU A 127 3.75 3.81 2.43
C LEU A 127 5.00 3.83 3.31
N ARG A 128 5.18 4.86 4.14
CA ARG A 128 6.31 4.97 5.09
C ARG A 128 6.07 4.24 6.42
N GLY A 129 4.86 3.73 6.65
CA GLY A 129 4.47 3.20 7.95
C GLY A 129 4.20 4.27 9.00
N ASP A 130 4.00 5.53 8.58
CA ASP A 130 3.57 6.62 9.45
C ASP A 130 2.06 6.57 9.69
N TYR A 131 1.61 7.25 10.74
CA TYR A 131 0.21 7.30 11.16
C TYR A 131 -0.33 8.73 11.24
N HIS A 132 -1.65 8.86 11.38
CA HIS A 132 -2.32 10.07 11.86
C HIS A 132 -2.97 9.83 13.22
N PRO A 133 -3.21 10.88 14.03
CA PRO A 133 -3.91 10.75 15.30
C PRO A 133 -5.32 10.18 15.12
N LEU A 134 -5.73 9.30 16.03
CA LEU A 134 -7.09 8.80 16.17
C LEU A 134 -7.69 9.39 17.45
N LEU A 135 -8.09 10.66 17.36
CA LEU A 135 -8.65 11.41 18.48
C LEU A 135 -9.94 10.76 18.99
N PHE A 136 -10.09 10.70 20.31
CA PHE A 136 -11.21 9.99 20.95
C PHE A 136 -12.14 10.96 21.69
N ASP A 137 -11.57 11.86 22.47
CA ASP A 137 -12.37 12.79 23.26
C ASP A 137 -13.01 13.86 22.37
N ARG A 138 -14.28 14.18 22.67
CA ARG A 138 -15.04 15.19 21.95
C ARG A 138 -14.30 16.52 21.83
N GLN A 139 -13.73 17.01 22.93
CA GLN A 139 -13.02 18.29 22.93
C GLN A 139 -11.82 18.28 21.99
N ALA A 140 -11.05 17.18 21.97
CA ALA A 140 -9.92 17.02 21.07
C ALA A 140 -10.38 16.98 19.60
N ILE A 141 -11.45 16.23 19.32
CA ILE A 141 -12.05 16.14 17.97
C ILE A 141 -12.52 17.51 17.50
N GLU A 142 -13.31 18.22 18.32
CA GLU A 142 -13.86 19.55 17.98
C GLU A 142 -12.75 20.58 17.75
N ALA A 143 -11.66 20.53 18.53
CA ALA A 143 -10.51 21.42 18.37
C ALA A 143 -9.69 21.18 17.09
N HIS A 144 -9.77 19.98 16.51
CA HIS A 144 -9.05 19.60 15.28
C HIS A 144 -9.97 19.38 14.09
N ALA A 145 -11.26 19.74 14.20
CA ALA A 145 -12.23 19.55 13.15
C ALA A 145 -11.94 20.47 11.95
N GLU A 146 -11.83 19.89 10.76
CA GLU A 146 -11.71 20.67 9.51
C GLU A 146 -13.06 21.18 9.00
N GLY A 147 -14.17 20.64 9.51
CA GLY A 147 -15.54 21.05 9.15
C GLY A 147 -16.60 20.36 10.02
N THR A 148 -17.80 20.94 10.05
CA THR A 148 -18.94 20.41 10.82
C THR A 148 -20.20 20.39 9.96
N LEU A 149 -20.88 19.24 9.93
CA LEU A 149 -22.18 19.07 9.29
C LEU A 149 -23.22 18.79 10.38
N VAL A 150 -24.25 19.63 10.46
CA VAL A 150 -25.39 19.42 11.36
C VAL A 150 -26.53 18.82 10.55
N LEU A 151 -26.90 17.57 10.86
CA LEU A 151 -28.05 16.91 10.27
C LEU A 151 -29.29 17.22 11.10
N MET A 152 -30.22 17.95 10.50
CA MET A 152 -31.52 18.25 11.11
C MET A 152 -32.56 17.25 10.59
N PRO A 153 -33.56 16.87 11.42
CA PRO A 153 -34.71 16.11 10.93
C PRO A 153 -35.38 16.86 9.77
N GLY A 154 -35.84 16.12 8.76
CA GLY A 154 -36.68 16.70 7.72
C GLY A 154 -37.99 17.20 8.34
N SER A 155 -38.50 18.35 7.90
CA SER A 155 -39.83 18.80 8.29
C SER A 155 -40.85 17.69 7.99
N PRO A 156 -41.78 17.37 8.90
CA PRO A 156 -42.89 16.49 8.56
C PRO A 156 -43.64 17.08 7.35
N ALA A 157 -43.97 16.21 6.39
CA ALA A 157 -44.73 16.56 5.19
C ALA A 157 -46.13 17.08 5.52
#